data_AF-A0A950PP13-F1
#
_entry.id   AF-A0A950PP13-F1
#
_cell.length_a   1.000
_cell.length_b   1.000
_cell.length_c   1.000
_cell.angle_alpha   90.00
_cell.angle_beta   90.00
_cell.angle_gamma   90.00
#
_symmetry.space_group_name_H-M   'P 1'
#
loop_
_entity.id
_entity.type
_entity.pdbx_description
1 polymer ?
#
loop_
_entity_poly.entity_id
_entity_poly.type
_entity_poly.pdbx_seq_one_letter_code
_entity_poly.pdbx_strand_id
1 'polypeptide(L)'
;MAGSEQLPPALHSVVPIKNRRVWRDLARILSTVFNPFLTALALFSILAHIGAHDTFEFWRLLFASTFFISLAPMLYVFWLYASDKISDLDMSVRAERELVFTAFVIFDALGASTLWLIHAPRLLIASMLGYLVSTLVVQYITRYWKISTHAI
;
A
#
# COMPACT_ATOMS: atom_id res chain seq x y z
N MET A 1 -54.58 -23.21 20.78
CA MET A 1 -54.13 -21.92 21.32
C MET A 1 -52.81 -21.59 20.65
N ALA A 2 -52.85 -20.77 19.59
CA ALA A 2 -51.69 -20.41 18.79
C ALA A 2 -50.98 -19.23 19.48
N GLY A 3 -49.72 -19.43 19.91
CA GLY A 3 -48.85 -18.37 20.39
C GLY A 3 -48.25 -17.63 19.20
N SER A 4 -48.69 -16.40 18.98
CA SER A 4 -48.08 -15.49 18.01
C SER A 4 -46.75 -14.97 18.57
N GLU A 5 -45.64 -15.59 18.19
CA GLU A 5 -44.31 -15.01 18.38
C GLU A 5 -44.18 -13.76 17.52
N GLN A 6 -44.27 -12.59 18.15
CA GLN A 6 -43.98 -11.31 17.53
C GLN A 6 -42.47 -11.22 17.30
N LEU A 7 -42.06 -11.28 16.02
CA LEU A 7 -40.70 -10.98 15.58
C LEU A 7 -40.29 -9.56 16.05
N PRO A 8 -39.05 -9.36 16.52
CA PRO A 8 -38.59 -8.06 17.00
C PRO A 8 -38.61 -7.00 15.88
N PRO A 9 -38.93 -5.73 16.22
CA PRO A 9 -38.99 -4.65 15.24
C PRO A 9 -37.63 -4.45 14.59
N ALA A 10 -37.62 -4.47 13.25
CA ALA A 10 -36.44 -4.23 12.44
C ALA A 10 -35.71 -2.96 12.92
N LEU A 11 -34.43 -3.11 13.26
CA LEU A 11 -33.54 -1.99 13.56
C LEU A 11 -33.54 -1.04 12.35
N HIS A 12 -34.27 0.07 12.48
CA HIS A 12 -34.26 1.14 11.49
C HIS A 12 -32.82 1.64 11.35
N SER A 13 -32.14 1.24 10.28
CA SER A 13 -30.84 1.80 9.95
C SER A 13 -31.04 3.29 9.68
N VAL A 14 -30.51 4.15 10.54
CA VAL A 14 -30.70 5.61 10.58
C VAL A 14 -30.16 6.33 9.32
N VAL A 15 -29.60 5.60 8.35
CA VAL A 15 -29.02 6.17 7.14
C VAL A 15 -29.97 5.98 5.94
N PRO A 16 -30.54 7.05 5.36
CA PRO A 16 -31.35 6.95 4.16
C PRO A 16 -30.52 6.36 3.00
N ILE A 17 -31.12 5.43 2.26
CA ILE A 17 -30.47 4.58 1.23
C ILE A 17 -29.70 5.39 0.18
N LYS A 18 -30.12 6.62 -0.13
CA LYS A 18 -29.43 7.54 -1.06
C LYS A 18 -28.07 8.01 -0.54
N ASN A 19 -27.95 8.29 0.77
CA ASN A 19 -26.69 8.72 1.38
C ASN A 19 -25.64 7.61 1.33
N ARG A 20 -26.03 6.32 1.41
CA ARG A 20 -25.08 5.20 1.35
C ARG A 20 -24.24 5.19 0.07
N ARG A 21 -24.78 5.62 -1.08
CA ARG A 21 -24.00 5.67 -2.33
C ARG A 21 -22.94 6.77 -2.27
N VAL A 22 -23.32 7.99 -1.90
CA VAL A 22 -22.38 9.12 -1.79
C VAL A 22 -21.27 8.84 -0.78
N TRP A 23 -21.61 8.35 0.42
CA TRP A 23 -20.60 7.97 1.43
C TRP A 23 -19.69 6.84 0.95
N ARG A 24 -20.22 5.87 0.20
CA ARG A 24 -19.43 4.76 -0.37
C ARG A 24 -18.53 5.22 -1.52
N ASP A 25 -18.97 6.18 -2.32
CA ASP A 25 -18.19 6.76 -3.42
C ASP A 25 -17.08 7.66 -2.84
N LEU A 26 -17.40 8.49 -1.84
CA LEU A 26 -16.41 9.26 -1.07
C LEU A 26 -15.38 8.35 -0.39
N ALA A 27 -15.82 7.28 0.27
CA ALA A 27 -14.92 6.31 0.88
C ALA A 27 -13.99 5.66 -0.17
N ARG A 28 -14.53 5.29 -1.35
CA ARG A 28 -13.70 4.74 -2.44
C ARG A 28 -12.68 5.75 -2.98
N ILE A 29 -13.07 7.01 -3.15
CA ILE A 29 -12.17 8.06 -3.61
C ILE A 29 -11.07 8.28 -2.58
N LEU A 30 -11.42 8.43 -1.30
CA LEU A 30 -10.45 8.61 -0.23
C LEU A 30 -9.52 7.40 -0.12
N SER A 31 -10.02 6.17 -0.16
CA SER A 31 -9.19 4.96 -0.16
C SER A 31 -8.26 4.87 -1.38
N THR A 32 -8.69 5.35 -2.54
CA THR A 32 -7.84 5.37 -3.74
C THR A 32 -6.76 6.44 -3.66
N VAL A 33 -7.10 7.63 -3.17
CA VAL A 33 -6.17 8.77 -3.05
C VAL A 33 -5.14 8.51 -1.96
N PHE A 34 -5.58 8.00 -0.81
CA PHE A 34 -4.71 7.61 0.31
C PHE A 34 -4.22 6.16 0.19
N ASN A 35 -4.22 5.62 -1.02
CA ASN A 35 -3.59 4.34 -1.27
C ASN A 35 -2.06 4.49 -1.01
N PRO A 36 -1.44 3.55 -0.28
CA PRO A 36 0.00 3.60 0.04
C PRO A 36 0.88 3.81 -1.21
N PHE A 37 0.51 3.23 -2.36
CA PHE A 37 1.28 3.40 -3.60
C PHE A 37 1.20 4.82 -4.18
N LEU A 38 0.04 5.49 -4.07
CA LEU A 38 -0.15 6.83 -4.60
C LEU A 38 0.47 7.89 -3.68
N THR A 39 0.40 7.68 -2.37
CA THR A 39 1.08 8.54 -1.39
C THR A 39 2.60 8.44 -1.50
N ALA A 40 3.14 7.23 -1.69
CA ALA A 40 4.55 7.02 -2.00
C ALA A 40 4.95 7.74 -3.30
N LEU A 41 4.17 7.59 -4.39
CA LEU A 41 4.41 8.29 -5.65
C LEU A 41 4.48 9.81 -5.47
N ALA A 42 3.55 10.39 -4.71
CA ALA A 42 3.55 11.83 -4.41
C ALA A 42 4.80 12.26 -3.63
N LEU A 43 5.15 11.53 -2.56
CA LEU A 43 6.35 11.81 -1.76
C LEU A 43 7.61 11.78 -2.62
N PHE A 44 7.84 10.70 -3.37
CA PHE A 44 9.04 10.54 -4.18
C PHE A 44 9.09 11.52 -5.36
N SER A 45 7.94 11.97 -5.88
CA SER A 45 7.88 13.05 -6.87
C SER A 45 8.35 14.38 -6.30
N ILE A 46 7.91 14.73 -5.08
CA ILE A 46 8.32 15.95 -4.40
C ILE A 46 9.83 15.89 -4.09
N LEU A 47 10.30 14.76 -3.55
CA LEU A 47 11.70 14.58 -3.20
C LEU A 47 12.62 14.59 -4.44
N ALA A 48 12.20 13.97 -5.54
CA ALA A 48 12.92 14.03 -6.81
C ALA A 48 12.97 15.46 -7.36
N HIS A 49 11.88 16.22 -7.26
CA HIS A 49 11.86 17.62 -7.71
C HIS A 49 12.80 18.52 -6.91
N ILE A 50 12.83 18.37 -5.58
CA ILE A 50 13.71 19.16 -4.70
C ILE A 50 15.19 18.77 -4.90
N GLY A 51 15.44 17.48 -5.19
CA GLY A 51 16.78 16.93 -5.22
C GLY A 51 17.47 16.90 -6.58
N ALA A 52 16.74 17.08 -7.68
CA ALA A 52 17.30 17.02 -9.03
C ALA A 52 17.90 18.36 -9.46
N HIS A 53 19.03 18.31 -10.18
CA HIS A 53 19.66 19.48 -10.77
C HIS A 53 19.11 19.82 -12.16
N ASP A 54 18.62 18.82 -12.88
CA ASP A 54 18.05 18.96 -14.22
C ASP A 54 16.85 18.02 -14.45
N THR A 55 16.19 18.19 -15.59
CA THR A 55 15.01 17.40 -15.97
C THR A 55 15.33 15.91 -16.14
N PHE A 56 16.52 15.56 -16.65
CA PHE A 56 16.90 14.17 -16.85
C PHE A 56 17.12 13.46 -15.52
N GLU A 57 17.81 14.11 -14.60
CA GLU A 57 18.02 13.64 -13.24
C GLU A 57 16.70 13.52 -12.48
N PHE A 58 15.77 14.45 -12.65
CA PHE A 58 14.42 14.34 -12.08
C PHE A 58 13.74 13.04 -12.51
N TRP A 59 13.68 12.76 -13.81
CA TRP A 59 13.05 11.53 -14.31
C TRP A 59 13.81 10.28 -13.88
N ARG A 60 15.15 10.34 -13.82
CA ARG A 60 15.99 9.24 -13.33
C ARG A 60 15.70 8.92 -11.86
N LEU A 61 15.67 9.92 -10.99
CA LEU A 61 15.40 9.78 -9.55
C LEU A 61 13.95 9.34 -9.30
N LEU A 62 13.00 9.95 -10.00
CA LEU A 62 11.59 9.59 -9.92
C LEU A 62 11.38 8.15 -10.34
N PHE A 63 11.90 7.74 -11.49
CA PHE A 63 11.78 6.37 -11.97
C PHE A 63 12.45 5.39 -11.02
N ALA A 64 13.72 5.62 -10.64
CA ALA A 64 14.44 4.73 -9.75
C ALA A 64 13.70 4.52 -8.42
N SER A 65 13.18 5.58 -7.80
CA SER A 65 12.44 5.46 -6.54
C SER A 65 11.07 4.80 -6.72
N THR A 66 10.24 5.33 -7.62
CA THR A 66 8.85 4.86 -7.81
C THR A 66 8.77 3.45 -8.37
N PHE A 67 9.76 3.03 -9.17
CA PHE A 67 9.87 1.67 -9.67
C PHE A 67 9.98 0.67 -8.53
N PHE A 68 10.91 0.90 -7.59
CA PHE A 68 11.14 -0.04 -6.50
C PHE A 68 10.09 0.04 -5.40
N ILE A 69 9.55 1.22 -5.10
CA ILE A 69 8.57 1.36 -4.00
C ILE A 69 7.15 0.94 -4.41
N SER A 70 6.78 1.11 -5.68
CA SER A 70 5.40 0.89 -6.14
C SER A 70 5.32 -0.07 -7.31
N LEU A 71 6.00 0.21 -8.42
CA LEU A 71 5.75 -0.52 -9.66
C LEU A 71 6.16 -1.99 -9.57
N ALA A 72 7.38 -2.28 -9.12
CA ALA A 72 7.89 -3.64 -8.99
C ALA A 72 7.13 -4.47 -7.93
N PRO A 73 6.89 -3.98 -6.70
CA PRO A 73 6.01 -4.65 -5.73
C PRO A 73 4.62 -4.95 -6.28
N MET A 74 3.99 -4.00 -6.98
CA MET A 74 2.65 -4.17 -7.55
C MET A 74 2.63 -5.20 -8.67
N LEU A 75 3.61 -5.18 -9.58
CA LEU A 75 3.76 -6.19 -10.63
C LEU A 75 3.98 -7.59 -10.03
N TYR A 76 4.77 -7.69 -8.95
CA TYR A 76 4.99 -8.95 -8.26
C TYR A 76 3.71 -9.50 -7.61
N VAL A 77 2.94 -8.66 -6.91
CA VAL A 77 1.64 -9.06 -6.33
C VAL A 77 0.67 -9.47 -7.42
N PHE A 78 0.60 -8.72 -8.53
CA PHE A 78 -0.25 -9.08 -9.66
C PHE A 78 0.15 -10.42 -10.29
N TRP A 79 1.45 -10.68 -10.44
CA TRP A 79 1.95 -11.96 -10.92
C TRP A 79 1.61 -13.13 -9.98
N LEU A 80 1.73 -12.93 -8.66
CA LEU A 80 1.32 -13.93 -7.66
C LEU A 80 -0.18 -14.23 -7.76
N TYR A 81 -1.01 -13.19 -7.90
CA TYR A 81 -2.45 -13.34 -8.05
C TYR A 81 -2.81 -14.06 -9.36
N ALA A 82 -2.21 -13.66 -10.48
CA ALA A 82 -2.43 -14.29 -11.78
C ALA A 82 -1.92 -15.74 -11.86
N SER A 83 -1.03 -16.14 -10.95
CA SER A 83 -0.47 -17.49 -10.86
C SER A 83 -1.11 -18.34 -9.76
N ASP A 84 -2.23 -17.90 -9.20
CA ASP A 84 -2.96 -18.54 -8.09
C ASP A 84 -2.09 -18.83 -6.85
N LYS A 85 -1.04 -18.03 -6.64
CA LYS A 85 -0.15 -18.12 -5.46
C LYS A 85 -0.69 -17.39 -4.24
N ILE A 86 -1.57 -16.40 -4.47
CA ILE A 86 -2.33 -15.69 -3.45
C ILE A 86 -3.81 -15.74 -3.82
N SER A 87 -4.67 -15.84 -2.81
CA SER A 87 -6.10 -16.02 -2.97
C SER A 87 -6.85 -14.71 -3.25
N ASP A 88 -6.33 -13.60 -2.74
CA ASP A 88 -6.93 -12.28 -2.90
C ASP A 88 -5.90 -11.14 -2.84
N LEU A 89 -6.20 -10.04 -3.55
CA LEU A 89 -5.36 -8.83 -3.54
C LEU A 89 -5.45 -8.06 -2.21
N ASP A 90 -6.52 -8.27 -1.44
CA ASP A 90 -6.66 -7.72 -0.07
C ASP A 90 -5.79 -8.48 0.95
N MET A 91 -5.02 -9.46 0.46
CA MET A 91 -4.09 -10.30 1.22
C MET A 91 -4.77 -10.87 2.45
N SER A 92 -6.00 -11.37 2.39
CA SER A 92 -6.78 -11.78 3.56
C SER A 92 -6.10 -12.85 4.42
N VAL A 93 -5.30 -13.71 3.78
CA VAL A 93 -4.57 -14.83 4.36
C VAL A 93 -3.20 -14.39 4.87
N ARG A 94 -2.91 -14.71 6.14
CA ARG A 94 -1.67 -14.31 6.81
C ARG A 94 -0.40 -14.89 6.17
N ALA A 95 -0.42 -16.17 5.79
CA ALA A 95 0.74 -16.83 5.20
C ALA A 95 1.13 -16.19 3.85
N GLU A 96 0.13 -15.74 3.08
CA GLU A 96 0.32 -15.02 1.82
C GLU A 96 0.93 -13.63 2.05
N ARG A 97 0.51 -12.92 3.12
CA ARG A 97 1.10 -11.63 3.52
C ARG A 97 2.59 -11.74 3.81
N GLU A 98 3.01 -12.79 4.51
CA GLU A 98 4.44 -12.97 4.83
C GLU A 98 5.28 -13.09 3.56
N LEU A 99 4.79 -13.81 2.54
CA LEU A 99 5.45 -13.92 1.25
C LEU A 99 5.51 -12.57 0.52
N VAL A 100 4.40 -11.83 0.49
CA VAL A 100 4.33 -10.53 -0.18
C VAL A 100 5.21 -9.48 0.50
N PHE A 101 5.14 -9.35 1.82
CA PHE A 101 5.96 -8.39 2.57
C PHE A 101 7.44 -8.74 2.53
N THR A 102 7.81 -10.02 2.47
CA THR A 102 9.22 -10.40 2.24
C THR A 102 9.71 -9.87 0.89
N ALA A 103 8.89 -9.95 -0.16
CA ALA A 103 9.25 -9.37 -1.45
C ALA A 103 9.34 -7.84 -1.39
N PHE A 104 8.45 -7.18 -0.64
CA PHE A 104 8.50 -5.71 -0.46
C PHE A 104 9.81 -5.29 0.23
N VAL A 105 10.23 -5.99 1.28
CA VAL A 105 11.54 -5.76 1.93
C VAL A 105 12.69 -5.88 0.92
N ILE A 106 12.65 -6.88 0.03
CA ILE A 106 13.68 -7.05 -1.00
C ILE A 106 13.66 -5.87 -1.98
N PHE A 107 12.49 -5.45 -2.46
CA PHE A 107 12.37 -4.31 -3.37
C PHE A 107 12.80 -3.00 -2.72
N ASP A 108 12.44 -2.76 -1.47
CA ASP A 108 12.85 -1.58 -0.71
C ASP A 108 14.37 -1.55 -0.53
N ALA A 109 14.99 -2.70 -0.23
CA ALA A 109 16.44 -2.83 -0.10
C ALA A 109 17.16 -2.60 -1.43
N LEU A 110 16.65 -3.16 -2.53
CA LEU A 110 17.17 -2.93 -3.88
C LEU A 110 17.01 -1.47 -4.30
N GLY A 111 15.88 -0.84 -3.95
CA GLY A 111 15.63 0.56 -4.23
C GLY A 111 16.56 1.48 -3.45
N ALA A 112 16.74 1.25 -2.15
CA ALA A 112 17.69 2.00 -1.33
C ALA A 112 19.13 1.84 -1.86
N SER A 113 19.52 0.61 -2.23
CA SER A 113 20.83 0.33 -2.84
C SER A 113 21.00 1.04 -4.18
N THR A 114 19.98 1.02 -5.04
CA THR A 114 20.00 1.71 -6.33
C THR A 114 20.15 3.22 -6.15
N LEU A 115 19.36 3.82 -5.25
CA LEU A 115 19.46 5.26 -4.94
C LEU A 115 20.83 5.62 -4.39
N TRP A 116 21.44 4.75 -3.57
CA TRP A 116 22.79 4.95 -3.07
C TRP A 116 23.84 4.89 -4.19
N LEU A 117 23.75 3.90 -5.10
CA LEU A 117 24.68 3.73 -6.22
C LEU A 117 24.62 4.88 -7.23
N ILE A 118 23.43 5.43 -7.49
CA ILE A 118 23.29 6.59 -8.39
C ILE A 118 23.58 7.93 -7.68
N HIS A 119 24.09 7.90 -6.44
CA HIS A 119 24.40 9.07 -5.64
C HIS A 119 23.20 10.01 -5.46
N ALA A 120 22.01 9.43 -5.27
CA ALA A 120 20.80 10.21 -5.08
C ALA A 120 20.89 11.13 -3.84
N PRO A 121 20.13 12.23 -3.82
CA PRO A 121 19.99 13.10 -2.67
C PRO A 121 19.74 12.31 -1.38
N ARG A 122 20.43 12.69 -0.30
CA ARG A 122 20.37 11.97 0.99
C ARG A 122 18.94 11.77 1.50
N LEU A 123 18.05 12.73 1.24
CA LEU A 123 16.66 12.67 1.65
C LEU A 123 15.89 11.54 0.92
N LEU A 124 16.13 11.31 -0.37
CA LEU A 124 15.55 10.20 -1.12
C LEU A 124 16.00 8.84 -0.56
N ILE A 125 17.31 8.70 -0.30
CA ILE A 125 17.88 7.47 0.28
C ILE A 125 17.29 7.23 1.67
N ALA A 126 17.25 8.27 2.52
CA ALA A 126 16.70 8.18 3.88
C ALA A 126 15.22 7.82 3.88
N SER A 127 14.42 8.41 2.97
CA SER A 127 13.01 8.04 2.81
C SER A 127 12.84 6.59 2.39
N MET A 128 13.63 6.11 1.42
CA MET A 128 13.57 4.71 0.98
C MET A 128 13.98 3.73 2.08
N LEU A 129 15.02 4.06 2.86
CA LEU A 129 15.40 3.29 4.05
C LEU A 129 14.32 3.32 5.14
N GLY A 130 13.60 4.45 5.27
CA GLY A 130 12.44 4.56 6.15
C GLY A 130 11.36 3.55 5.78
N TYR A 131 11.02 3.45 4.48
CA TYR A 131 10.10 2.42 3.97
C TYR A 131 10.62 1.01 4.26
N LEU A 132 11.90 0.72 3.96
CA LEU A 132 12.51 -0.58 4.25
C LEU A 132 12.34 -0.98 5.73
N VAL A 133 12.62 -0.05 6.66
CA VAL A 133 12.48 -0.30 8.10
C VAL A 133 11.01 -0.48 8.48
N SER A 134 10.11 0.36 7.96
CA SER A 134 8.66 0.22 8.19
C SER A 134 8.14 -1.13 7.72
N THR A 135 8.50 -1.55 6.50
CA THR A 135 8.12 -2.85 5.94
C THR A 135 8.70 -4.00 6.75
N LEU A 136 9.95 -3.90 7.22
CA LEU A 136 10.56 -4.90 8.11
C LEU A 136 9.80 -5.02 9.45
N VAL A 137 9.43 -3.89 10.05
CA VAL A 137 8.65 -3.87 11.29
C VAL A 137 7.27 -4.48 11.07
N VAL A 138 6.56 -4.09 10.01
CA VAL A 138 5.24 -4.66 9.69
C VAL A 138 5.35 -6.15 9.38
N GLN A 139 6.38 -6.57 8.66
CA GLN A 139 6.62 -7.99 8.39
C GLN A 139 6.85 -8.78 9.67
N TYR A 140 7.69 -8.27 10.58
CA TYR A 140 7.95 -8.89 11.86
C TYR A 140 6.67 -9.02 12.69
N ILE A 141 5.88 -7.95 12.78
CA ILE A 141 4.62 -7.99 13.55
C ILE A 141 3.60 -8.90 12.86
N THR A 142 3.54 -8.95 11.53
CA THR A 142 2.60 -9.79 10.77
C THR A 142 2.77 -11.28 11.07
N ARG A 143 3.96 -11.72 11.49
CA ARG A 143 4.22 -13.08 12.00
C ARG A 143 3.54 -13.40 13.33
N TYR A 144 3.19 -12.39 14.12
CA TYR A 144 2.52 -12.55 15.43
C TYR A 144 1.07 -12.03 15.46
N TRP A 145 0.74 -10.95 14.73
CA TRP A 145 -0.60 -10.33 14.69
C TRP A 145 -1.05 -9.97 13.26
N LYS A 146 -2.36 -9.98 12.97
CA LYS A 146 -2.89 -9.49 11.68
C LYS A 146 -2.97 -7.95 11.71
N ILE A 147 -2.17 -7.28 10.89
CA ILE A 147 -2.19 -5.80 10.74
C ILE A 147 -2.80 -5.42 9.40
N SER A 148 -3.53 -4.30 9.33
CA SER A 148 -4.01 -3.76 8.05
C SER A 148 -2.84 -3.33 7.16
N THR A 149 -2.90 -3.67 5.88
CA THR A 149 -1.90 -3.28 4.86
C THR A 149 -1.83 -1.77 4.64
N HIS A 150 -2.86 -1.01 5.03
CA HIS A 150 -2.90 0.45 4.94
C HIS A 150 -2.05 1.17 6.01
N ALA A 151 -1.36 0.44 6.87
CA ALA A 151 -0.50 1.00 7.91
C ALA A 151 0.95 1.29 7.44
N ILE A 152 1.30 0.88 6.21
CA ILE A 152 2.62 1.09 5.59
C ILE A 152 2.59 2.34 4.72
#